data_AF-A0A503X7E3-F1
#
_entry.id   AF-A0A503X7E3-F1
#
_cell.length_a   1.000
_cell.length_b   1.000
_cell.length_c   1.000
_cell.angle_alpha   90.00
_cell.angle_beta   90.00
_cell.angle_gamma   90.00
#
_symmetry.space_group_name_H-M   'P 1'
#
loop_
_entity.id
_entity.type
_entity.pdbx_description
1 polymer ?
#
loop_
_entity_poly.entity_id
_entity_poly.type
_entity_poly.pdbx_seq_one_letter_code
_entity_poly.pdbx_strand_id
1 'polypeptide(L)' 'MIKKLACAAALATTVFAAAPASAGKLQLGTLDCTIDGGTAYIVASNKGVSCVFRPYHHGPSEIYTGLIYK' A
#
# COMPACT_ATOMS: atom_id res chain seq x y z
N MET A 1 15.99 44.11 38.12
CA MET A 1 15.26 42.83 38.29
C MET A 1 14.33 42.63 37.10
N ILE A 2 14.85 42.02 36.02
CA ILE A 2 14.17 41.82 34.73
C ILE A 2 14.01 40.32 34.57
N LYS A 3 12.86 39.80 35.00
CA LYS A 3 12.59 38.36 35.01
C LYS A 3 11.09 38.12 34.77
N LYS A 4 10.57 38.79 33.73
CA LYS A 4 9.19 38.67 33.25
C LYS A 4 9.11 38.63 31.72
N LEU A 5 10.12 38.06 31.06
CA LEU A 5 10.18 37.99 29.59
C LEU A 5 10.22 36.54 29.05
N ALA A 6 9.99 35.54 29.89
CA ALA A 6 10.11 34.14 29.49
C ALA A 6 8.76 33.47 29.10
N CYS A 7 7.71 34.24 28.78
CA CYS A 7 6.38 33.66 28.44
C CYS A 7 5.89 33.90 27.01
N ALA A 8 6.69 34.47 26.10
CA ALA A 8 6.19 34.88 24.78
C ALA A 8 6.69 34.05 23.57
N ALA A 9 7.43 32.95 23.77
CA ALA A 9 8.08 32.23 22.67
C ALA A 9 7.48 30.86 22.31
N ALA A 10 6.33 30.47 22.89
CA ALA A 10 5.78 29.12 22.73
C ALA A 10 4.85 28.92 21.51
N LEU A 11 4.76 29.88 20.58
CA LEU A 11 3.84 29.83 19.42
C LEU A 11 4.53 29.43 18.09
N ALA A 12 5.79 29.00 18.11
CA ALA A 12 6.62 28.99 16.91
C ALA A 12 6.66 27.70 16.05
N THR A 13 5.94 26.60 16.33
CA THR A 13 6.34 25.32 15.67
C THR A 13 5.28 24.39 15.09
N THR A 14 3.97 24.69 15.12
CA THR A 14 2.97 23.69 14.70
C THR A 14 2.56 23.73 13.21
N VAL A 15 3.09 24.63 12.37
CA VAL A 15 2.61 24.80 10.98
C VAL A 15 3.32 23.90 9.95
N PHE A 16 4.38 23.15 10.31
CA PHE A 16 5.16 22.36 9.34
C PHE A 16 5.01 20.83 9.46
N ALA A 17 4.08 20.32 10.26
CA ALA A 17 3.82 18.88 10.35
C ALA A 17 2.87 18.37 9.24
N ALA A 18 2.95 18.91 8.02
CA ALA A 18 2.44 18.21 6.86
C ALA A 18 3.38 17.03 6.60
N ALA A 19 3.12 15.90 7.28
CA ALA A 19 3.74 14.64 6.93
C ALA A 19 3.56 14.47 5.41
N PRO A 20 4.61 14.10 4.65
CA PRO A 20 4.43 13.82 3.24
C PRO A 20 3.32 12.77 3.17
N ALA A 21 2.21 13.11 2.50
CA ALA A 21 1.19 12.14 2.17
C ALA A 21 1.96 10.99 1.51
N SER A 22 1.96 9.82 2.18
CA SER A 22 2.77 8.66 1.81
C SER A 22 2.81 8.57 0.30
N ALA A 23 3.98 8.79 -0.30
CA ALA A 23 4.20 8.65 -1.73
C ALA A 23 4.14 7.15 -2.06
N GLY A 24 2.95 6.57 -1.88
CA GLY A 24 2.64 5.23 -2.33
C GLY A 24 2.91 5.20 -3.81
N LYS A 25 3.77 4.28 -4.24
CA LYS A 25 4.06 4.10 -5.65
C LYS A 25 2.76 3.66 -6.31
N LEU A 26 2.13 4.57 -7.05
CA LEU A 26 0.96 4.24 -7.85
C LEU A 26 1.41 3.38 -9.02
N GLN A 27 1.15 2.09 -8.96
CA GLN A 27 1.40 1.16 -10.05
C GLN A 27 0.12 1.07 -10.89
N LEU A 28 0.21 1.54 -12.14
CA LEU A 28 -0.89 1.49 -13.10
C LEU A 28 -0.57 0.43 -14.17
N GLY A 29 -1.50 -0.48 -14.41
CA GLY A 29 -1.30 -1.64 -15.28
C GLY A 29 -2.46 -2.63 -15.21
N THR A 30 -2.29 -3.79 -15.84
CA THR A 30 -3.26 -4.90 -15.76
C THR A 30 -2.73 -5.99 -14.83
N LEU A 31 -3.62 -6.64 -14.09
CA LEU A 31 -3.31 -7.80 -13.27
C LEU A 31 -4.08 -8.99 -13.85
N ASP A 32 -3.36 -9.89 -14.52
CA ASP A 32 -3.95 -11.10 -15.11
C ASP A 32 -3.76 -12.27 -14.14
N CYS A 33 -4.84 -12.89 -13.68
CA CYS A 33 -4.80 -13.93 -12.65
C CYS A 33 -5.35 -15.26 -13.18
N THR A 34 -4.60 -16.32 -12.92
CA THR A 34 -5.02 -17.70 -13.10
C THR A 34 -5.25 -18.31 -11.73
N ILE A 35 -6.43 -18.91 -11.56
CA ILE A 35 -6.80 -19.58 -10.31
C ILE A 35 -6.66 -21.06 -10.55
N ASP A 36 -5.79 -21.71 -9.80
CA ASP A 36 -5.61 -23.15 -9.91
C ASP A 36 -6.91 -23.84 -9.53
N GLY A 37 -7.34 -24.77 -10.39
CA GLY A 37 -8.54 -25.59 -10.22
C GLY A 37 -8.40 -26.61 -9.09
N GLY A 38 -8.07 -26.19 -7.87
CA GLY A 38 -8.09 -27.03 -6.68
C GLY A 38 -9.51 -27.43 -6.31
N THR A 39 -9.65 -28.64 -5.74
CA THR A 39 -10.91 -29.28 -5.33
C THR A 39 -11.89 -28.27 -4.75
N ALA A 40 -13.02 -28.07 -5.44
CA ALA A 40 -14.07 -27.16 -5.03
C ALA A 40 -14.81 -27.68 -3.78
N TYR A 41 -14.21 -27.51 -2.60
CA TYR A 41 -14.93 -27.68 -1.35
C TYR A 41 -15.71 -26.40 -1.08
N ILE A 42 -17.03 -26.45 -1.26
CA ILE A 42 -17.98 -25.35 -1.03
C ILE A 42 -17.83 -24.73 0.38
N VAL A 43 -17.28 -25.52 1.33
CA VAL A 43 -17.15 -25.24 2.76
C VAL A 43 -15.75 -24.71 3.17
N ALA A 44 -14.68 -25.04 2.45
CA ALA A 44 -13.31 -24.60 2.76
C ALA A 44 -12.45 -24.61 1.49
N SER A 45 -12.61 -23.59 0.65
CA SER A 45 -11.86 -23.48 -0.61
C SER A 45 -10.57 -22.71 -0.38
N ASN A 46 -9.44 -23.43 -0.31
CA ASN A 46 -8.11 -22.84 -0.41
C ASN A 46 -7.68 -22.96 -1.88
N LYS A 47 -7.80 -21.89 -2.66
CA LYS A 47 -7.38 -21.89 -4.07
C LYS A 47 -6.08 -21.12 -4.23
N GLY A 48 -5.08 -21.78 -4.83
CA GLY A 48 -3.89 -21.10 -5.34
C GLY A 48 -4.28 -20.12 -6.42
N VAL A 49 -3.69 -18.93 -6.37
CA VAL A 49 -3.82 -17.92 -7.43
C VAL A 49 -2.42 -17.47 -7.85
N SER A 50 -2.19 -17.46 -9.16
CA SER A 50 -0.98 -16.94 -9.78
C SER A 50 -1.36 -15.79 -10.69
N CYS A 51 -0.88 -14.59 -10.40
CA CYS A 51 -1.14 -13.39 -11.17
C CYS A 51 0.13 -12.85 -11.81
N VAL A 52 -0.01 -12.27 -13.00
CA VAL A 52 1.04 -11.54 -13.71
C VAL A 52 0.61 -10.08 -13.82
N PHE A 53 1.34 -9.19 -13.15
CA PHE A 53 1.15 -7.75 -13.29
C PHE A 53 1.91 -7.25 -14.50
N ARG A 54 1.21 -6.55 -15.39
CA ARG A 54 1.77 -5.91 -16.59
C ARG A 54 1.64 -4.40 -16.44
N PRO A 55 2.74 -3.68 -16.14
CA PRO A 55 2.69 -2.24 -15.98
C PRO A 55 2.34 -1.54 -17.30
N TYR A 56 1.57 -0.46 -17.23
CA TYR A 56 1.19 0.35 -18.39
C TYR A 56 2.38 0.99 -19.10
N HIS A 57 3.42 1.34 -18.36
CA HIS A 57 4.63 1.98 -18.88
C HIS A 57 5.58 1.00 -19.61
N HIS A 58 5.10 -0.17 -20.04
CA HIS A 58 5.87 -1.23 -20.71
C HIS A 58 7.11 -1.70 -19.91
N GLY A 59 7.06 -1.57 -18.58
CA GLY A 59 8.06 -2.12 -17.67
C GLY A 59 8.03 -3.66 -17.59
N PRO A 60 8.95 -4.27 -16.84
CA PRO A 60 8.97 -5.71 -16.65
C PRO A 60 7.67 -6.20 -15.98
N SER A 61 7.20 -7.37 -16.40
CA SER A 61 6.07 -8.01 -15.73
C SER A 61 6.51 -8.62 -14.40
N GLU A 62 5.62 -8.57 -13.41
CA GLU A 62 5.87 -9.09 -12.07
C GLU A 62 4.91 -10.26 -11.78
N ILE A 63 5.43 -11.34 -11.18
CA ILE A 63 4.64 -12.53 -10.84
C ILE A 63 4.28 -12.50 -9.36
N TYR A 64 2.99 -12.65 -9.06
CA TYR A 64 2.43 -12.67 -7.72
C TYR A 64 1.72 -14.00 -7.49
N THR A 65 2.14 -14.74 -6.48
CA THR A 65 1.48 -15.98 -6.06
C THR A 65 0.79 -15.78 -4.72
N GLY A 66 -0.44 -16.25 -4.58
CA GLY A 66 -1.21 -16.11 -3.37
C GLY A 66 -2.18 -17.27 -3.15
N LEU A 67 -2.91 -17.18 -2.06
CA LEU A 67 -3.97 -18.11 -1.69
C LEU A 67 -5.24 -17.30 -1.43
N ILE A 68 -6.34 -17.72 -2.05
CA ILE A 68 -7.67 -17.19 -1.77
C ILE A 68 -8.36 -18.16 -0.82
N TYR A 69 -8.80 -17.63 0.32
CA TYR A 69 -9.59 -18.31 1.33
C TYR A 69 -11.05 -17.83 1.24
N LYS A 70 -12.01 -18.70 1.54
CA LYS A 70 -13.44 -18.42 1.47
C LYS A 70 -14.11 -18.72 2.80
#